data_AF-A0A0S9QP39-F1
#
_entry.id   AF-A0A0S9QP39-F1
#
_cell.length_a   1.000
_cell.length_b   1.000
_cell.length_c   1.000
_cell.angle_alpha   90.00
_cell.angle_beta   90.00
_cell.angle_gamma   90.00
#
_symmetry.space_group_name_H-M   'P 1'
#
loop_
_entity.id
_entity.type
_entity.pdbx_description
1 polymer ?
#
loop_
_entity_poly.entity_id
_entity_poly.type
_entity_poly.pdbx_seq_one_letter_code
_entity_poly.pdbx_strand_id
1 'polypeptide(L)'
;MTTGRDDDALTWDGDDDPTLDHGAAAEPEDELETRPASTTAELPKGFTAVGKGSETLDSTDAPAAGSVPEGSSEAPAVTPGRQPMGNGALIAFGVLGGVYALYAIGWLIGGLRLQGRAQYLVTDVMYQGSLWLAVLAPLLWFATTLLLTRTSRAWLRFTWLAAGVVLLLPWPFVMIGAIGQ
;
A
#
# COMPACT_ATOMS: atom_id res chain seq x y z
N MET A 1 -39.57 22.65 12.28
CA MET A 1 -38.36 21.87 12.58
C MET A 1 -37.23 22.85 12.76
N THR A 2 -36.83 23.03 14.01
CA THR A 2 -35.71 23.88 14.43
C THR A 2 -34.42 23.23 13.95
N THR A 3 -33.78 23.80 12.93
CA THR A 3 -32.39 23.52 12.55
C THR A 3 -31.51 24.09 13.66
N GLY A 4 -31.32 23.28 14.71
CA GLY A 4 -30.55 23.66 15.89
C GLY A 4 -29.12 23.18 15.73
N ARG A 5 -28.18 24.03 16.18
CA ARG A 5 -26.82 23.85 16.75
C ARG A 5 -26.07 22.51 16.62
N ASP A 6 -26.78 21.39 16.55
CA ASP A 6 -26.25 20.03 16.41
C ASP A 6 -25.75 19.76 14.97
N ASP A 7 -26.27 20.46 13.96
CA ASP A 7 -25.79 20.36 12.57
C ASP A 7 -24.42 21.06 12.37
N ASP A 8 -24.05 22.02 13.23
CA ASP A 8 -22.77 22.73 13.16
C ASP A 8 -21.58 21.84 13.55
N ALA A 9 -21.82 20.76 14.32
CA ALA A 9 -20.77 19.87 14.81
C ALA A 9 -20.12 18.98 13.72
N LEU A 10 -20.71 18.90 12.53
CA LEU A 10 -20.24 18.06 11.42
C LEU A 10 -19.79 18.87 10.20
N THR A 11 -19.92 20.19 10.24
CA THR A 11 -19.47 21.11 9.20
C THR A 11 -18.13 21.68 9.61
N TRP A 12 -17.06 21.25 8.93
CA TRP A 12 -15.69 21.73 9.16
C TRP A 12 -15.44 23.16 8.69
N ASP A 13 -16.49 23.87 8.27
CA ASP A 13 -16.46 25.21 7.65
C ASP A 13 -16.79 26.33 8.65
N GLY A 14 -16.98 26.00 9.94
CA GLY A 14 -17.54 26.92 10.94
C GLY A 14 -16.57 27.40 12.03
N ASP A 15 -15.27 27.06 11.95
CA ASP A 15 -14.27 27.49 12.94
C ASP A 15 -13.55 28.79 12.49
N ASP A 16 -14.33 29.75 11.97
CA ASP A 16 -13.87 31.12 11.75
C ASP A 16 -14.07 31.92 13.04
N ASP A 17 -13.35 31.52 14.10
CA ASP A 17 -13.29 32.28 15.35
C ASP A 17 -12.51 33.59 15.10
N PRO A 18 -13.12 34.78 15.33
CA PRO A 18 -12.47 36.07 15.10
C PRO A 18 -11.28 36.35 16.05
N THR A 19 -10.97 35.45 16.99
CA THR A 19 -9.75 35.49 17.80
C THR A 19 -8.57 34.71 17.18
N LEU A 20 -8.81 33.94 16.12
CA LEU A 20 -7.76 33.44 15.25
C LEU A 20 -7.30 34.57 14.32
N ASP A 21 -6.23 35.24 14.73
CA ASP A 21 -5.47 36.16 13.88
C ASP A 21 -4.82 35.38 12.73
N HIS A 22 -5.58 35.12 11.68
CA HIS A 22 -5.03 34.80 10.38
C HIS A 22 -4.51 36.10 9.79
N GLY A 23 -3.22 36.36 10.00
CA GLY A 23 -2.54 37.58 9.56
C GLY A 23 -3.04 38.09 8.21
N ALA A 24 -3.81 39.17 8.30
CA ALA A 24 -4.25 40.10 7.26
C ALA A 24 -4.57 39.54 5.86
N ALA A 25 -5.87 39.43 5.56
CA ALA A 25 -6.34 39.70 4.21
C ALA A 25 -6.13 41.18 3.87
N ALA A 26 -5.41 41.47 2.78
CA ALA A 26 -5.47 42.79 2.12
C ALA A 26 -5.08 42.66 0.64
N GLU A 27 -6.08 42.81 -0.23
CA GLU A 27 -5.89 43.35 -1.58
C GLU A 27 -5.45 44.83 -1.51
N PRO A 28 -4.89 45.38 -2.60
CA PRO A 28 -3.67 46.17 -2.53
C PRO A 28 -3.93 47.67 -2.67
N GLU A 29 -3.64 48.50 -1.67
CA GLU A 29 -3.39 49.94 -1.90
C GLU A 29 -2.28 50.44 -0.97
N ASP A 30 -1.19 50.85 -1.63
CA ASP A 30 -0.04 51.65 -1.22
C ASP A 30 0.17 51.95 0.28
N GLU A 31 1.29 51.48 0.82
CA GLU A 31 2.49 52.31 1.04
C GLU A 31 3.41 51.67 2.12
N LEU A 32 4.58 51.23 1.65
CA LEU A 32 5.88 51.14 2.35
C LEU A 32 5.94 50.55 3.77
N GLU A 33 6.30 49.27 3.90
CA GLU A 33 7.33 48.85 4.86
C GLU A 33 7.89 47.44 4.58
N THR A 34 9.21 47.41 4.39
CA THR A 34 10.16 46.30 4.48
C THR A 34 9.61 44.92 4.88
N ARG A 35 9.48 44.02 3.90
CA ARG A 35 9.27 42.57 4.10
C ARG A 35 10.51 41.94 4.77
N PRO A 36 10.46 41.38 6.00
CA PRO A 36 11.40 40.35 6.39
C PRO A 36 10.94 39.02 5.77
N ALA A 37 11.92 38.19 5.45
CA ALA A 37 11.75 36.90 4.78
C ALA A 37 10.76 35.98 5.50
N SER A 38 10.05 35.17 4.71
CA SER A 38 9.27 34.03 5.17
C SER A 38 10.12 33.16 6.09
N THR A 39 9.85 33.21 7.40
CA THR A 39 10.48 32.32 8.38
C THR A 39 9.97 30.90 8.12
N THR A 40 10.81 30.04 7.56
CA THR A 40 10.59 28.60 7.52
C THR A 40 10.32 28.11 8.95
N ALA A 41 9.10 27.70 9.25
CA ALA A 41 8.72 27.22 10.57
C ALA A 41 9.39 25.86 10.81
N GLU A 42 10.42 25.81 11.66
CA GLU A 42 11.19 24.59 11.90
C GLU A 42 10.48 23.68 12.92
N LEU A 43 10.43 22.37 12.63
CA LEU A 43 9.75 21.38 13.48
C LEU A 43 10.61 21.00 14.71
N PRO A 44 10.00 20.75 15.88
CA PRO A 44 10.70 20.22 17.04
C PRO A 44 11.36 18.87 16.78
N LYS A 45 12.49 18.60 17.46
CA LYS A 45 13.25 17.35 17.32
C LYS A 45 12.36 16.12 17.58
N GLY A 46 12.33 15.21 16.62
CA GLY A 46 11.56 13.96 16.70
C GLY A 46 10.14 14.02 16.13
N PHE A 47 9.71 15.17 15.59
CA PHE A 47 8.45 15.30 14.88
C PHE A 47 8.65 15.25 13.36
N THR A 48 7.70 14.63 12.65
CA THR A 48 7.71 14.53 11.19
C THR A 48 6.36 15.03 10.66
N ALA A 49 6.37 16.04 9.79
CA ALA A 49 5.14 16.50 9.16
C ALA A 49 4.62 15.48 8.16
N VAL A 50 3.30 15.25 8.17
CA VAL A 50 2.59 14.40 7.21
C VAL A 50 1.44 15.18 6.59
N GLY A 51 1.16 14.95 5.31
CA GLY A 51 0.08 15.63 4.58
C GLY A 51 0.59 16.62 3.52
N LYS A 52 -0.35 17.35 2.91
CA LYS A 52 -0.10 18.30 1.82
C LYS A 52 0.69 19.50 2.34
N GLY A 53 1.81 19.85 1.70
CA GLY A 53 2.69 20.93 2.17
C GLY A 53 3.73 20.52 3.22
N SER A 54 3.90 19.21 3.50
CA SER A 54 4.98 18.72 4.38
C SER A 54 6.37 18.82 3.72
N GLU A 55 6.44 18.99 2.40
CA GLU A 55 7.69 19.11 1.64
C GLU A 55 8.46 20.42 1.87
N THR A 56 7.82 21.45 2.43
CA THR A 56 8.46 22.75 2.69
C THR A 56 9.21 22.81 4.02
N LEU A 57 9.16 21.74 4.82
CA LEU A 57 9.73 21.67 6.16
C LEU A 57 10.97 20.76 6.11
N ASP A 58 12.12 21.36 5.84
CA ASP A 58 13.41 20.66 5.90
C ASP A 58 13.66 20.20 7.35
N SER A 59 13.85 18.89 7.52
CA SER A 59 14.37 18.35 8.77
C SER A 59 15.87 18.56 8.77
N THR A 60 16.33 19.62 9.43
CA THR A 60 17.76 19.90 9.61
C THR A 60 18.41 18.75 10.37
N ASP A 61 19.07 17.85 9.64
CA ASP A 61 19.99 16.86 10.21
C ASP A 61 21.24 17.56 10.77
N ALA A 62 21.79 16.96 11.80
CA ALA A 62 22.76 17.52 12.74
C ALA A 62 24.04 18.10 12.09
N PRO A 63 24.66 19.14 12.69
CA PRO A 63 25.93 19.65 12.19
C PRO A 63 27.06 18.66 12.46
N ALA A 64 27.78 18.30 11.40
CA ALA A 64 29.09 17.66 11.48
C ALA A 64 30.14 18.65 12.02
N ALA A 65 30.72 18.36 13.19
CA ALA A 65 32.14 18.62 13.53
C ALA A 65 32.46 18.20 14.98
N GLY A 66 33.56 17.45 15.17
CA GLY A 66 34.26 17.37 16.46
C GLY A 66 34.62 15.96 16.93
N SER A 67 35.84 15.51 16.61
CA SER A 67 36.49 14.31 17.15
C SER A 67 36.97 14.51 18.59
N VAL A 68 36.46 13.74 19.57
CA VAL A 68 37.07 13.43 20.88
C VAL A 68 36.60 12.04 21.35
N PRO A 69 37.47 11.17 21.93
CA PRO A 69 37.12 9.79 22.29
C PRO A 69 36.59 9.65 23.73
N GLU A 70 35.98 8.49 23.99
CA GLU A 70 35.75 7.85 25.29
C GLU A 70 34.42 8.14 26.02
N GLY A 71 33.75 7.05 26.42
CA GLY A 71 32.57 7.10 27.28
C GLY A 71 31.50 6.09 26.90
N SER A 72 31.57 4.90 27.49
CA SER A 72 30.54 3.86 27.44
C SER A 72 29.14 4.42 27.70
N SER A 73 28.29 4.43 26.69
CA SER A 73 26.84 4.47 26.86
C SER A 73 26.28 3.36 26.01
N GLU A 74 25.82 2.32 26.71
CA GLU A 74 25.09 1.19 26.17
C GLU A 74 23.86 1.73 25.45
N ALA A 75 23.97 1.88 24.12
CA ALA A 75 22.86 2.26 23.28
C ALA A 75 21.76 1.21 23.50
N PRO A 76 20.50 1.60 23.79
CA PRO A 76 19.42 0.64 23.76
C PRO A 76 19.42 0.06 22.35
N ALA A 77 19.52 -1.26 22.26
CA ALA A 77 19.45 -1.99 21.02
C ALA A 77 18.22 -1.50 20.25
N VAL A 78 18.45 -0.66 19.24
CA VAL A 78 17.41 -0.20 18.34
C VAL A 78 16.91 -1.48 17.68
N THR A 79 15.79 -1.97 18.17
CA THR A 79 15.05 -3.03 17.48
C THR A 79 14.86 -2.48 16.09
N PRO A 80 15.38 -3.12 15.02
CA PRO A 80 15.27 -2.58 13.68
C PRO A 80 13.78 -2.41 13.41
N GLY A 81 13.32 -1.16 13.45
CA GLY A 81 11.94 -0.80 13.23
C GLY A 81 11.58 -1.36 11.87
N ARG A 82 10.60 -2.28 11.84
CA ARG A 82 10.12 -2.86 10.59
C ARG A 82 9.59 -1.70 9.76
N GLN A 83 10.34 -1.28 8.75
CA GLN A 83 9.96 -0.13 7.95
C GLN A 83 8.53 -0.35 7.42
N PRO A 84 7.61 0.59 7.65
CA PRO A 84 6.24 0.45 7.21
C PRO A 84 6.19 0.32 5.68
N MET A 85 5.35 -0.58 5.19
CA MET A 85 5.21 -0.81 3.76
C MET A 85 4.60 0.44 3.11
N GLY A 86 5.29 1.00 2.10
CA GLY A 86 4.77 2.14 1.35
C GLY A 86 3.43 1.83 0.67
N ASN A 87 2.57 2.85 0.52
CA ASN A 87 1.22 2.72 -0.03
C ASN A 87 1.17 2.00 -1.38
N GLY A 88 2.12 2.30 -2.28
CA GLY A 88 2.24 1.64 -3.59
C GLY A 88 2.47 0.13 -3.50
N ALA A 89 3.21 -0.34 -2.49
CA ALA A 89 3.41 -1.78 -2.30
C ALA A 89 2.11 -2.48 -1.88
N LEU A 90 1.29 -1.86 -1.01
CA LEU A 90 -0.01 -2.41 -0.60
C LEU A 90 -0.97 -2.50 -1.79
N ILE A 91 -1.03 -1.46 -2.61
CA ILE A 91 -1.82 -1.46 -3.85
C ILE A 91 -1.34 -2.57 -4.78
N ALA A 92 -0.02 -2.73 -4.98
CA ALA A 92 0.52 -3.80 -5.79
C ALA A 92 0.14 -5.19 -5.25
N PHE A 93 0.18 -5.42 -3.93
CA PHE A 93 -0.28 -6.68 -3.35
C PHE A 93 -1.77 -6.91 -3.53
N GLY A 94 -2.59 -5.86 -3.44
CA GLY A 94 -4.03 -5.94 -3.71
C GLY A 94 -4.30 -6.34 -5.15
N VAL A 95 -3.64 -5.69 -6.12
CA VAL A 95 -3.77 -6.00 -7.55
C VAL A 95 -3.30 -7.42 -7.84
N LEU A 96 -2.09 -7.80 -7.38
CA LEU A 96 -1.56 -9.15 -7.61
C LEU A 96 -2.44 -10.20 -6.93
N GLY A 97 -2.84 -9.99 -5.68
CA GLY A 97 -3.77 -10.88 -4.97
C GLY A 97 -5.09 -11.04 -5.73
N GLY A 98 -5.62 -9.95 -6.29
CA GLY A 98 -6.78 -9.98 -7.18
C GLY A 98 -6.55 -10.82 -8.44
N VAL A 99 -5.39 -10.70 -9.09
CA VAL A 99 -5.03 -11.55 -10.25
C VAL A 99 -5.00 -13.03 -9.87
N TYR A 100 -4.39 -13.39 -8.74
CA TYR A 100 -4.39 -14.78 -8.24
C TYR A 100 -5.80 -15.28 -7.89
N ALA A 101 -6.65 -14.42 -7.34
CA ALA A 101 -8.06 -14.75 -7.08
C ALA A 101 -8.83 -14.98 -8.39
N LEU A 102 -8.62 -14.14 -9.42
CA LEU A 102 -9.18 -14.33 -10.75
C LEU A 102 -8.70 -15.64 -11.38
N TYR A 103 -7.46 -16.06 -11.14
CA TYR A 103 -6.98 -17.37 -11.62
C TYR A 103 -7.70 -18.52 -10.92
N ALA A 104 -7.90 -18.45 -9.61
CA ALA A 104 -8.68 -19.45 -8.88
C ALA A 104 -10.10 -19.58 -9.45
N ILE A 105 -10.75 -18.44 -9.76
CA ILE A 105 -12.07 -18.40 -10.41
C ILE A 105 -11.99 -18.99 -11.83
N GLY A 106 -10.97 -18.65 -12.62
CA GLY A 106 -10.77 -19.18 -13.96
C GLY A 106 -10.61 -20.71 -13.97
N TRP A 107 -9.84 -21.25 -13.02
CA TRP A 107 -9.71 -22.70 -12.81
C TRP A 107 -11.02 -23.35 -12.39
N LEU A 108 -11.78 -22.71 -11.51
CA LEU A 108 -13.09 -23.21 -11.06
C LEU A 108 -14.07 -23.28 -12.24
N ILE A 109 -14.25 -22.18 -12.97
CA ILE A 109 -15.17 -22.12 -14.11
C ILE A 109 -14.74 -23.08 -15.21
N GLY A 110 -13.45 -23.10 -15.56
CA GLY A 110 -12.93 -23.97 -16.60
C GLY A 110 -13.03 -25.45 -16.22
N GLY A 111 -12.77 -25.80 -14.95
CA GLY A 111 -12.98 -27.14 -14.41
C GLY A 111 -14.45 -27.56 -14.45
N LEU A 112 -15.37 -26.72 -14.01
CA LEU A 112 -16.81 -27.04 -14.10
C LEU A 112 -17.27 -27.23 -15.55
N ARG A 113 -16.73 -26.44 -16.49
CA ARG A 113 -17.00 -26.59 -17.93
C ARG A 113 -16.49 -27.93 -18.51
N LEU A 114 -15.39 -28.45 -17.96
CA LEU A 114 -14.75 -29.69 -18.42
C LEU A 114 -15.36 -30.96 -17.80
N GLN A 115 -15.99 -30.85 -16.62
CA GLN A 115 -16.47 -31.97 -15.82
C GLN A 115 -17.32 -32.98 -16.60
N GLY A 116 -18.26 -32.50 -17.42
CA GLY A 116 -19.14 -33.37 -18.22
C GLY A 116 -18.43 -34.20 -19.31
N ARG A 117 -17.20 -33.85 -19.70
CA ARG A 117 -16.40 -34.64 -20.66
C ARG A 117 -15.26 -35.41 -20.00
N ALA A 118 -14.71 -34.91 -18.90
CA ALA A 118 -13.57 -35.54 -18.22
C ALA A 118 -13.96 -36.82 -17.46
N GLN A 119 -15.22 -36.96 -17.03
CA GLN A 119 -15.72 -38.16 -16.35
C GLN A 119 -15.66 -39.45 -17.20
N TYR A 120 -15.45 -39.34 -18.52
CA TYR A 120 -15.21 -40.49 -19.40
C TYR A 120 -13.75 -40.99 -19.37
N LEU A 121 -12.81 -40.20 -18.86
CA LEU A 121 -11.38 -40.48 -18.88
C LEU A 121 -10.82 -40.78 -17.47
N VAL A 122 -11.42 -40.19 -16.44
CA VAL A 122 -10.94 -40.24 -15.06
C VAL A 122 -12.13 -40.42 -14.11
N THR A 123 -11.91 -41.12 -12.99
CA THR A 123 -12.95 -41.29 -11.96
C THR A 123 -13.34 -39.94 -11.32
N ASP A 124 -14.59 -39.86 -10.87
CA ASP A 124 -15.16 -38.61 -10.34
C ASP A 124 -14.38 -38.05 -9.15
N VAL A 125 -13.92 -38.94 -8.25
CA VAL A 125 -13.13 -38.55 -7.06
C VAL A 125 -11.78 -37.96 -7.45
N MET A 126 -11.08 -38.59 -8.41
CA MET A 126 -9.78 -38.09 -8.88
C MET A 126 -9.94 -36.74 -9.59
N TYR A 127 -11.01 -36.59 -10.39
CA TYR A 127 -11.32 -35.34 -11.05
C TYR A 127 -11.57 -34.22 -10.03
N GLN A 128 -12.45 -34.47 -9.05
CA GLN A 128 -12.80 -33.50 -8.02
C GLN A 128 -11.57 -33.08 -7.20
N GLY A 129 -10.71 -34.04 -6.83
CA GLY A 129 -9.44 -33.75 -6.16
C GLY A 129 -8.54 -32.83 -6.99
N SER A 130 -8.39 -33.12 -8.29
CA SER A 130 -7.59 -32.30 -9.20
C SER A 130 -8.16 -30.89 -9.40
N LEU A 131 -9.49 -30.77 -9.46
CA LEU A 131 -10.18 -29.48 -9.62
C LEU A 131 -9.91 -28.59 -8.42
N TRP A 132 -10.13 -29.10 -7.20
CA TRP A 132 -9.87 -28.32 -5.98
C TRP A 132 -8.40 -27.97 -5.83
N LEU A 133 -7.51 -28.89 -6.17
CA LEU A 133 -6.08 -28.63 -6.12
C LEU A 133 -5.68 -27.51 -7.10
N ALA A 134 -6.24 -27.51 -8.31
CA ALA A 134 -5.99 -26.47 -9.30
C ALA A 134 -6.55 -25.10 -8.87
N VAL A 135 -7.73 -25.07 -8.24
CA VAL A 135 -8.33 -23.83 -7.70
C VAL A 135 -7.52 -23.29 -6.51
N LEU A 136 -7.04 -24.17 -5.63
CA LEU A 136 -6.25 -23.79 -4.46
C LEU A 136 -4.81 -23.45 -4.81
N ALA A 137 -4.23 -24.02 -5.87
CA ALA A 137 -2.85 -23.77 -6.29
C ALA A 137 -2.46 -22.27 -6.37
N PRO A 138 -3.22 -21.38 -7.05
CA PRO A 138 -2.90 -19.96 -7.08
C PRO A 138 -2.98 -19.29 -5.70
N LEU A 139 -3.96 -19.67 -4.88
CA LEU A 139 -4.10 -19.12 -3.53
C LEU A 139 -2.95 -19.54 -2.62
N LEU A 140 -2.58 -20.82 -2.69
CA LEU A 140 -1.48 -21.40 -1.92
C LEU A 140 -0.14 -20.82 -2.36
N TRP A 141 0.10 -20.62 -3.65
CA TRP A 141 1.32 -19.98 -4.14
C TRP A 141 1.45 -18.54 -3.63
N PHE A 142 0.38 -17.74 -3.74
CA PHE A 142 0.38 -16.37 -3.24
C PHE A 142 0.64 -16.34 -1.72
N ALA A 143 -0.07 -17.17 -0.95
CA ALA A 143 0.11 -17.24 0.50
C ALA A 143 1.52 -17.72 0.90
N THR A 144 2.03 -18.77 0.25
CA THR A 144 3.35 -19.33 0.54
C THR A 144 4.47 -18.37 0.15
N THR A 145 4.38 -17.69 -1.00
CA THR A 145 5.36 -16.66 -1.39
C THR A 145 5.38 -15.50 -0.40
N LEU A 146 4.22 -15.01 0.04
CA LEU A 146 4.16 -13.97 1.08
C LEU A 146 4.74 -14.45 2.42
N LEU A 147 4.44 -15.69 2.82
CA LEU A 147 4.91 -16.25 4.08
C LEU A 147 6.42 -16.48 4.06
N LEU A 148 6.95 -17.03 2.96
CA LEU A 148 8.37 -17.38 2.81
C LEU A 148 9.25 -16.15 2.58
N THR A 149 8.70 -15.10 1.97
CA THR A 149 9.46 -13.87 1.68
C THR A 149 9.33 -12.79 2.77
N ARG A 150 8.67 -13.08 3.90
CA ARG A 150 8.46 -12.12 5.01
C ARG A 150 9.74 -11.48 5.55
N THR A 151 10.83 -12.23 5.60
CA THR A 151 12.17 -11.79 6.05
C THR A 151 13.15 -11.57 4.89
N SER A 152 12.69 -11.76 3.65
CA SER A 152 13.52 -11.64 2.45
C SER A 152 13.51 -10.22 1.88
N ARG A 153 14.44 -9.96 0.95
CA ARG A 153 14.48 -8.70 0.20
C ARG A 153 13.18 -8.52 -0.59
N ALA A 154 12.71 -7.28 -0.62
CA ALA A 154 11.47 -6.88 -1.27
C ALA A 154 11.41 -7.12 -2.78
N TRP A 155 12.52 -7.37 -3.47
CA TRP A 155 12.50 -7.71 -4.90
C TRP A 155 12.22 -9.20 -5.14
N LEU A 156 12.77 -10.09 -4.32
CA LEU A 156 12.59 -11.56 -4.45
C LEU A 156 11.11 -11.95 -4.40
N ARG A 157 10.33 -11.31 -3.52
CA ARG A 157 8.88 -11.52 -3.43
C ARG A 157 8.16 -11.17 -4.74
N PHE A 158 8.50 -10.03 -5.37
CA PHE A 158 7.85 -9.61 -6.61
C PHE A 158 8.26 -10.51 -7.78
N THR A 159 9.53 -10.94 -7.83
CA THR A 159 9.98 -11.92 -8.82
C THR A 159 9.24 -13.24 -8.70
N TRP A 160 9.06 -13.77 -7.48
CA TRP A 160 8.32 -15.01 -7.23
C TRP A 160 6.84 -14.92 -7.57
N LEU A 161 6.23 -13.78 -7.27
CA LEU A 161 4.84 -13.52 -7.63
C LEU A 161 4.68 -13.36 -9.15
N ALA A 162 5.56 -12.62 -9.82
CA ALA A 162 5.54 -12.50 -11.28
C ALA A 162 5.72 -13.86 -11.96
N ALA A 163 6.64 -14.69 -11.46
CA ALA A 163 6.83 -16.06 -11.95
C ALA A 163 5.56 -16.90 -11.77
N GLY A 164 4.90 -16.79 -10.62
CA GLY A 164 3.65 -17.50 -10.37
C GLY A 164 2.50 -17.02 -11.24
N VAL A 165 2.42 -15.73 -11.58
CA VAL A 165 1.42 -15.20 -12.53
C VAL A 165 1.53 -15.91 -13.88
N VAL A 166 2.75 -16.06 -14.42
CA VAL A 166 2.95 -16.78 -15.68
C VAL A 166 2.66 -18.28 -15.53
N LEU A 167 3.10 -18.88 -14.43
CA LEU A 167 2.99 -20.33 -14.21
C LEU A 167 1.54 -20.79 -13.98
N LEU A 168 0.77 -20.04 -13.19
CA LEU A 168 -0.56 -20.44 -12.72
C LEU A 168 -1.70 -19.89 -13.58
N LEU A 169 -1.37 -19.13 -14.63
CA LEU A 169 -2.32 -18.74 -15.64
C LEU A 169 -3.06 -19.99 -16.13
N PRO A 170 -4.40 -19.96 -16.26
CA PRO A 170 -5.18 -21.09 -16.73
C PRO A 170 -5.02 -21.31 -18.24
N TRP A 171 -3.79 -21.59 -18.68
CA TRP A 171 -3.38 -21.88 -20.05
C TRP A 171 -4.32 -22.81 -20.83
N PRO A 172 -4.79 -23.95 -20.28
CA PRO A 172 -5.68 -24.83 -21.04
C PRO A 172 -6.93 -24.10 -21.54
N PHE A 173 -7.53 -23.23 -20.71
CA PHE A 173 -8.75 -22.51 -21.06
C PHE A 173 -8.46 -21.28 -21.94
N VAL A 174 -7.33 -20.61 -21.72
CA VAL A 174 -6.85 -19.51 -22.57
C VAL A 174 -6.66 -19.99 -24.00
N MET A 175 -6.00 -21.15 -24.19
CA MET A 175 -5.79 -21.74 -25.51
C MET A 175 -7.12 -22.10 -26.17
N ILE A 176 -8.03 -22.79 -25.47
CA ILE A 176 -9.33 -23.17 -26.05
C ILE A 176 -10.18 -21.94 -26.42
N GLY A 177 -10.11 -20.85 -25.63
CA GLY A 177 -10.82 -19.61 -25.91
C GLY A 177 -10.26 -18.83 -27.12
N ALA A 178 -8.95 -18.89 -27.36
CA ALA A 178 -8.29 -18.16 -28.45
C ALA A 178 -8.54 -18.76 -29.85
N ILE A 179 -8.80 -20.07 -29.95
CA ILE A 179 -9.10 -20.76 -31.22
C ILE A 179 -10.60 -20.78 -31.56
N GLY A 180 -11.49 -20.40 -30.63
CA GLY A 180 -12.95 -20.47 -30.79
C GLY A 180 -13.63 -19.23 -31.40
N GLN A 181 -12.87 -18.30 -31.97
CA GLN A 181 -13.35 -17.19 -32.83
C GLN A 181 -13.19 -17.56 -34.31
#